data_AF-A0A9P0ERQ6-F1
#
_entry.id   AF-A0A9P0ERQ6-F1
#
_cell.length_a   1.000
_cell.length_b   1.000
_cell.length_c   1.000
_cell.angle_alpha   90.00
_cell.angle_beta   90.00
_cell.angle_gamma   90.00
#
_symmetry.space_group_name_H-M   'P 1'
#
loop_
_entity.id
_entity.type
_entity.pdbx_description
1 polymer ?
#
loop_
_entity_poly.entity_id
_entity_poly.type
_entity_poly.pdbx_seq_one_letter_code
_entity_poly.pdbx_strand_id
1 'polypeptide(L)'
;MASNTDNLPAYQEKQPFTDITAPRTGSITGPVQTCSIRDLQVNYLTIVRDSARSFHLALTVDPTPLYRIELTSPSKVGDIQIFSASDSGLPAIAAARLLPLTKGKGQPVATICTYSPALPDALWRPVTRTTSFSFPKYQSDIPVISVPGRTATPRPLTWKTGGTVEPFFELWWDNPLPLMPSSGFVKDQRGLEYKFATFARKTGEGEDNLLEIRRGGGLDFELSVILELFIILHFNNVELI
;
A
#
# COMPACT_ATOMS: atom_id res chain seq x y z
N MET A 1 28.40 51.70 -9.81
CA MET A 1 28.71 50.59 -8.90
C MET A 1 27.52 50.39 -7.99
N ALA A 2 26.72 49.35 -8.21
CA ALA A 2 25.57 49.00 -7.36
C ALA A 2 25.70 47.51 -7.03
N SER A 3 26.08 47.24 -5.78
CA SER A 3 26.18 45.90 -5.20
C SER A 3 24.84 45.60 -4.53
N ASN A 4 23.94 44.91 -5.23
CA ASN A 4 22.80 44.27 -4.59
C ASN A 4 23.27 42.93 -3.99
N THR A 5 23.51 42.91 -2.69
CA THR A 5 23.68 41.68 -1.93
C THR A 5 22.31 41.10 -1.61
N ASP A 6 22.00 39.97 -2.27
CA ASP A 6 20.86 39.10 -1.99
C ASP A 6 20.92 38.59 -0.54
N ASN A 7 20.08 39.15 0.33
CA ASN A 7 19.80 38.60 1.65
C ASN A 7 18.76 37.47 1.50
N LEU A 8 19.21 36.27 1.14
CA LEU A 8 18.44 35.05 1.40
C LEU A 8 18.58 34.68 2.89
N PRO A 9 17.47 34.32 3.58
CA PRO A 9 17.56 33.91 4.98
C PRO A 9 18.37 32.62 5.13
N ALA A 10 19.14 32.53 6.20
CA ALA A 10 20.02 31.41 6.50
C ALA A 10 19.24 30.08 6.55
N TYR A 11 19.80 29.05 5.91
CA TYR A 11 19.31 27.68 5.99
C TYR A 11 19.26 27.21 7.45
N GLN A 12 18.07 26.93 7.96
CA GLN A 12 17.88 26.24 9.24
C GLN A 12 17.60 24.77 8.95
N GLU A 13 18.56 23.92 9.31
CA GLU A 13 18.38 22.47 9.34
C GLU A 13 17.30 22.15 10.39
N LYS A 14 16.10 21.75 9.93
CA LYS A 14 15.03 21.32 10.84
C LYS A 14 15.49 20.04 11.56
N GLN A 15 15.54 20.11 12.89
CA GLN A 15 15.77 18.93 13.72
C GLN A 15 14.72 17.84 13.41
N PRO A 16 15.11 16.55 13.48
CA PRO A 16 14.17 15.46 13.32
C PRO A 16 13.09 15.56 14.40
N PHE A 17 11.84 15.64 13.95
CA PHE A 17 10.67 15.61 14.83
C PHE A 17 10.71 14.31 15.65
N THR A 18 10.85 14.43 16.96
CA THR A 18 10.48 13.36 17.89
C THR A 18 8.97 13.28 17.93
N ASP A 19 8.42 12.36 17.14
CA ASP A 19 7.00 12.01 17.15
C ASP A 19 6.61 11.42 18.51
N ILE A 20 5.78 12.16 19.25
CA ILE A 20 4.93 11.59 20.32
C ILE A 20 3.62 11.19 19.63
N THR A 21 3.61 10.03 18.97
CA THR A 21 2.38 9.48 18.41
C THR A 21 1.62 8.75 19.52
N ALA A 22 0.43 9.23 19.86
CA ALA A 22 -0.53 8.44 20.61
C ALA A 22 -0.79 7.10 19.86
N PRO A 23 -1.00 5.98 20.57
CA PRO A 23 -1.22 4.69 19.95
C PRO A 23 -2.49 4.72 19.09
N ARG A 24 -2.33 4.49 17.78
CA ARG A 24 -3.45 4.34 16.84
C ARG A 24 -4.19 3.03 17.13
N THR A 25 -5.38 3.14 17.70
CA THR A 25 -6.34 2.02 17.79
C THR A 25 -6.93 1.80 16.40
N GLY A 26 -6.51 0.74 15.70
CA GLY A 26 -7.04 0.42 14.36
C GLY A 26 -6.18 -0.47 13.48
N SER A 27 -4.96 -0.87 13.89
CA SER A 27 -4.24 -1.89 13.12
C SER A 27 -4.96 -3.24 13.23
N ILE A 28 -5.12 -3.90 12.08
CA ILE A 28 -5.70 -5.25 11.94
C ILE A 28 -4.93 -6.28 12.79
N THR A 29 -3.70 -5.95 13.16
CA THR A 29 -2.75 -6.85 13.81
C THR A 29 -2.73 -6.75 15.33
N GLY A 30 -3.48 -5.80 15.92
CA GLY A 30 -3.40 -5.46 17.35
C GLY A 30 -2.05 -4.78 17.68
N PRO A 31 -1.46 -4.99 18.87
CA PRO A 31 -0.18 -4.36 19.24
C PRO A 31 1.04 -4.89 18.48
N VAL A 32 0.87 -5.92 17.62
CA VAL A 32 1.96 -6.56 16.89
C VAL A 32 2.34 -5.72 15.67
N GLN A 33 3.24 -4.78 15.88
CA GLN A 33 3.67 -3.87 14.81
C GLN A 33 4.73 -4.45 13.89
N THR A 34 4.98 -5.77 13.83
CA THR A 34 6.13 -6.30 13.06
C THR A 34 5.82 -7.39 12.08
N CYS A 35 6.28 -7.20 10.85
CA CYS A 35 6.22 -8.21 9.82
C CYS A 35 7.35 -9.21 10.04
N SER A 36 7.12 -10.16 10.94
CA SER A 36 8.08 -11.25 11.15
C SER A 36 8.17 -12.08 9.87
N ILE A 37 9.34 -12.04 9.26
CA ILE A 37 9.64 -12.73 7.99
C ILE A 37 9.69 -14.25 8.20
N ARG A 38 9.88 -14.72 9.43
CA ARG A 38 9.92 -16.15 9.76
C ARG A 38 8.56 -16.74 10.10
N ASP A 39 7.67 -15.97 10.72
CA ASP A 39 6.42 -16.55 11.26
C ASP A 39 5.35 -16.76 10.19
N LEU A 40 5.54 -16.17 9.00
CA LEU A 40 4.65 -16.31 7.81
C LEU A 40 3.16 -16.06 8.11
N GLN A 41 2.84 -15.38 9.21
CA GLN A 41 1.47 -15.09 9.59
C GLN A 41 0.83 -14.13 8.58
N VAL A 42 -0.39 -14.46 8.17
CA VAL A 42 -1.18 -13.69 7.21
C VAL A 42 -2.55 -13.39 7.82
N ASN A 43 -3.04 -12.19 7.58
CA ASN A 43 -4.43 -11.81 7.80
C ASN A 43 -5.17 -12.00 6.48
N TYR A 44 -6.31 -12.68 6.56
CA TYR A 44 -7.22 -12.85 5.43
C TYR A 44 -8.32 -11.79 5.54
N LEU A 45 -8.42 -10.95 4.51
CA LEU A 45 -9.43 -9.91 4.39
C LEU A 45 -10.38 -10.26 3.26
N THR A 46 -11.67 -10.15 3.53
CA THR A 46 -12.71 -10.24 2.51
C THR A 46 -13.01 -8.83 2.00
N ILE A 47 -13.02 -8.68 0.66
CA ILE A 47 -13.43 -7.46 -0.02
C ILE A 47 -14.83 -7.65 -0.59
N VAL A 48 -15.79 -6.92 -0.03
CA VAL A 48 -17.18 -6.95 -0.47
C VAL A 48 -17.54 -5.65 -1.15
N ARG A 49 -18.26 -5.75 -2.27
CA ARG A 49 -18.76 -4.61 -3.02
C ARG A 49 -20.13 -4.18 -2.48
N ASP A 50 -20.21 -2.95 -1.98
CA ASP A 50 -21.48 -2.35 -1.55
C ASP A 50 -22.19 -1.66 -2.72
N SER A 51 -21.42 -1.05 -3.63
CA SER A 51 -21.95 -0.39 -4.82
C SER A 51 -20.95 -0.42 -5.97
N ALA A 52 -21.29 0.23 -7.09
CA ALA A 52 -20.36 0.33 -8.21
C ALA A 52 -19.01 0.98 -7.84
N ARG A 53 -18.99 1.80 -6.79
CA ARG A 53 -17.85 2.63 -6.38
C ARG A 53 -17.50 2.52 -4.90
N SER A 54 -18.19 1.69 -4.12
CA SER A 54 -17.99 1.57 -2.68
C SER A 54 -17.78 0.10 -2.31
N PHE A 55 -16.80 -0.14 -1.45
CA PHE A 55 -16.40 -1.46 -0.98
C PHE A 55 -16.14 -1.41 0.52
N HIS A 56 -16.33 -2.53 1.21
CA HIS A 56 -15.86 -2.71 2.56
C HIS A 56 -14.87 -3.87 2.66
N LEU A 57 -13.92 -3.71 3.58
CA LEU A 57 -12.93 -4.72 3.93
C LEU A 57 -13.19 -5.16 5.37
N ALA A 58 -13.32 -6.47 5.57
CA ALA A 58 -13.45 -7.11 6.88
C ALA A 58 -12.47 -8.28 7.00
N LEU A 59 -12.19 -8.73 8.22
CA LEU A 59 -11.43 -9.97 8.41
C LEU A 59 -12.33 -11.17 8.09
N THR A 60 -11.76 -12.25 7.56
CA THR A 60 -12.54 -13.49 7.36
C THR A 60 -12.99 -14.12 8.69
N VAL A 61 -12.23 -13.88 9.77
CA VAL A 61 -12.53 -14.38 11.12
C VAL A 61 -13.45 -13.46 11.92
N ASP A 62 -13.63 -12.22 11.48
CA ASP A 62 -14.52 -11.23 12.08
C ASP A 62 -15.11 -10.35 10.97
N PRO A 63 -16.38 -10.57 10.59
CA PRO A 63 -17.00 -9.89 9.47
C PRO A 63 -17.32 -8.41 9.76
N THR A 64 -16.96 -7.89 10.94
CA THR A 64 -17.09 -6.46 11.24
C THR A 64 -16.23 -5.65 10.26
N PRO A 65 -16.82 -4.74 9.47
CA PRO A 65 -16.06 -3.91 8.54
C PRO A 65 -15.00 -3.09 9.26
N LEU A 66 -13.78 -3.11 8.72
CA LEU A 66 -12.63 -2.37 9.22
C LEU A 66 -12.40 -1.09 8.43
N TYR A 67 -12.49 -1.22 7.11
CA TYR A 67 -12.29 -0.11 6.19
C TYR A 67 -13.42 -0.03 5.17
N ARG A 68 -13.76 1.20 4.80
CA ARG A 68 -14.62 1.52 3.66
C ARG A 68 -13.77 2.18 2.58
N ILE A 69 -13.86 1.70 1.35
CA ILE A 69 -13.08 2.14 0.21
C ILE A 69 -14.04 2.78 -0.78
N GLU A 70 -13.78 4.03 -1.14
CA GLU A 70 -14.60 4.79 -2.07
C GLU A 70 -13.79 5.15 -3.32
N LEU A 71 -14.34 4.84 -4.48
CA LEU A 71 -13.85 5.23 -5.79
C LEU A 71 -14.57 6.50 -6.22
N THR A 72 -13.93 7.64 -6.04
CA THR A 72 -14.52 8.95 -6.32
C THR A 72 -14.10 9.47 -7.68
N SER A 73 -14.93 10.30 -8.29
CA SER A 73 -14.45 11.20 -9.35
C SER A 73 -13.35 12.11 -8.79
N PRO A 74 -12.46 12.67 -9.64
CA PRO A 74 -11.30 13.42 -9.17
C PRO A 74 -11.65 14.43 -8.08
N SER A 75 -11.13 14.18 -6.89
CA SER A 75 -11.39 14.98 -5.69
C SER A 75 -10.10 15.64 -5.21
N LYS A 76 -10.23 16.64 -4.32
CA LYS A 76 -9.06 17.29 -3.71
C LYS A 76 -8.22 16.31 -2.86
N VAL A 77 -8.87 15.27 -2.32
CA VAL A 77 -8.23 14.26 -1.47
C VAL A 77 -7.55 13.21 -2.34
N GLY A 78 -8.31 12.55 -3.21
CA GLY A 78 -7.82 11.54 -4.16
C GLY A 78 -8.95 10.88 -4.93
N ASP A 79 -8.61 10.00 -5.87
CA ASP A 79 -9.54 9.21 -6.69
C ASP A 79 -9.98 7.93 -5.98
N ILE A 80 -9.11 7.38 -5.13
CA ILE A 80 -9.39 6.22 -4.28
C ILE A 80 -9.18 6.67 -2.84
N GLN A 81 -10.17 6.47 -1.97
CA GLN A 81 -10.12 6.94 -0.59
C GLN A 81 -10.46 5.80 0.37
N ILE A 82 -9.69 5.67 1.44
CA ILE A 82 -9.94 4.71 2.52
C ILE A 82 -10.42 5.48 3.75
N PHE A 83 -11.53 5.02 4.31
CA PHE A 83 -12.10 5.50 5.55
C PHE A 83 -12.09 4.38 6.58
N SER A 84 -12.04 4.73 7.86
CA SER A 84 -12.41 3.77 8.89
C SER A 84 -13.90 3.44 8.75
N ALA A 85 -14.26 2.17 8.86
CA ALA A 85 -15.66 1.77 8.75
C ALA A 85 -16.48 2.07 10.01
N SER A 86 -15.83 2.32 11.15
CA SER A 86 -16.50 2.56 12.43
C SER A 86 -17.14 3.96 12.52
N ASP A 87 -16.67 4.94 11.74
CA ASP A 87 -17.17 6.31 11.77
C ASP A 87 -17.17 6.93 10.37
N SER A 88 -18.38 7.19 9.86
CA SER A 88 -18.60 7.77 8.54
C SER A 88 -18.35 9.28 8.46
N GLY A 89 -18.22 9.96 9.61
CA GLY A 89 -17.94 11.39 9.70
C GLY A 89 -16.45 11.75 9.68
N LEU A 90 -15.56 10.76 9.82
CA LEU A 90 -14.12 10.98 9.79
C LEU A 90 -13.61 11.23 8.35
N PRO A 91 -12.56 12.06 8.20
CA PRO A 91 -11.89 12.22 6.91
C PRO A 91 -11.23 10.91 6.47
N ALA A 92 -10.94 10.81 5.17
CA ALA A 92 -10.17 9.70 4.63
C ALA A 92 -8.83 9.55 5.38
N ILE A 93 -8.53 8.34 5.83
CA ILE A 93 -7.29 8.01 6.54
C ILE A 93 -6.13 7.76 5.57
N ALA A 94 -6.45 7.35 4.34
CA ALA A 94 -5.50 7.17 3.26
C ALA A 94 -6.19 7.44 1.91
N ALA A 95 -5.41 7.81 0.89
CA ALA A 95 -5.93 8.06 -0.44
C ALA A 95 -4.89 7.79 -1.53
N ALA A 96 -5.36 7.54 -2.74
CA ALA A 96 -4.55 7.50 -3.95
C ALA A 96 -5.05 8.52 -4.97
N ARG A 97 -4.11 9.07 -5.74
CA ARG A 97 -4.36 9.89 -6.92
C ARG A 97 -3.89 9.12 -8.14
N LEU A 98 -4.80 8.86 -9.06
CA LEU A 98 -4.53 8.21 -10.33
C LEU A 98 -3.93 9.25 -11.29
N LEU A 99 -2.87 8.87 -11.99
CA LEU A 99 -2.23 9.71 -12.99
C LEU A 99 -2.63 9.22 -14.39
N PRO A 100 -2.79 10.12 -15.37
CA PRO A 100 -3.01 9.73 -16.74
C PRO A 100 -1.92 8.75 -17.21
N LEU A 101 -2.32 7.68 -17.90
CA LEU A 101 -1.38 6.68 -18.37
C LEU A 101 -0.47 7.29 -19.46
N THR A 102 0.75 7.65 -19.09
CA THR A 102 1.75 8.16 -20.02
C THR A 102 2.52 7.01 -20.66
N LYS A 103 2.97 7.18 -21.92
CA LYS A 103 3.68 6.13 -22.69
C LYS A 103 5.13 5.90 -22.23
N GLY A 104 5.60 6.60 -21.20
CA GLY A 104 6.97 6.49 -20.70
C GLY A 104 7.16 5.26 -19.81
N LYS A 105 8.20 4.46 -20.10
CA LYS A 105 8.62 3.39 -19.17
C LYS A 105 9.09 4.02 -17.86
N GLY A 106 8.69 3.44 -16.73
CA GLY A 106 9.16 3.87 -15.41
C GLY A 106 8.53 5.17 -14.90
N GLN A 107 7.41 5.61 -15.49
CA GLN A 107 6.65 6.75 -14.98
C GLN A 107 5.64 6.29 -13.92
N PRO A 108 5.43 7.10 -12.86
CA PRO A 108 4.36 6.86 -11.90
C PRO A 108 2.99 6.84 -12.59
N VAL A 109 2.17 5.85 -12.26
CA VAL A 109 0.76 5.76 -12.70
C VAL A 109 -0.21 6.17 -11.62
N ALA A 110 0.26 6.26 -10.38
CA ALA A 110 -0.48 6.78 -9.26
C ALA A 110 0.47 7.33 -8.20
N THR A 111 -0.07 8.08 -7.25
CA THR A 111 0.57 8.38 -5.98
C THR A 111 -0.35 7.98 -4.84
N ILE A 112 0.20 7.50 -3.73
CA ILE A 112 -0.54 7.08 -2.54
C ILE A 112 -0.10 7.89 -1.33
N CYS A 113 -1.04 8.15 -0.42
CA CYS A 113 -0.80 8.76 0.87
C CYS A 113 -1.50 7.91 1.93
N THR A 114 -0.74 7.41 2.91
CA THR A 114 -1.25 6.55 3.99
C THR A 114 -1.46 7.30 5.30
N TYR A 115 -1.26 8.63 5.28
CA TYR A 115 -1.37 9.48 6.45
C TYR A 115 -1.97 10.84 6.08
N SER A 116 -3.17 11.11 6.59
CA SER A 116 -3.81 12.44 6.57
C SER A 116 -3.81 13.11 5.17
N PRO A 117 -4.38 12.46 4.14
CA PRO A 117 -4.33 12.92 2.74
C PRO A 117 -4.98 14.29 2.49
N ALA A 118 -5.78 14.80 3.44
CA ALA A 118 -6.41 16.11 3.39
C ALA A 118 -5.50 17.25 3.88
N LEU A 119 -4.37 16.95 4.54
CA LEU A 119 -3.47 17.97 5.08
C LEU A 119 -2.46 18.46 4.04
N PRO A 120 -1.99 19.72 4.12
CA PRO A 120 -1.03 20.28 3.17
C PRO A 120 0.34 19.59 3.16
N ASP A 121 0.74 18.99 4.28
CA ASP A 121 2.00 18.28 4.50
C ASP A 121 1.89 16.77 4.24
N ALA A 122 0.78 16.32 3.64
CA ALA A 122 0.57 14.93 3.27
C ALA A 122 1.71 14.40 2.40
N LEU A 123 2.29 13.27 2.80
CA LEU A 123 3.37 12.62 2.07
C LEU A 123 2.79 11.68 0.99
N TRP A 124 2.99 12.04 -0.27
CA TRP A 124 2.55 11.28 -1.44
C TRP A 124 3.71 10.47 -2.02
N ARG A 125 3.57 9.15 -2.07
CA ARG A 125 4.57 8.20 -2.60
C ARG A 125 4.15 7.68 -3.97
N PRO A 126 5.05 7.60 -4.95
CA PRO A 126 4.71 7.13 -6.29
C PRO A 126 4.52 5.62 -6.36
N VAL A 127 3.59 5.19 -7.22
CA VAL A 127 3.43 3.80 -7.67
C VAL A 127 3.75 3.77 -9.16
N THR A 128 4.81 3.06 -9.51
CA THR A 128 5.37 3.03 -10.87
C THR A 128 4.94 1.78 -11.59
N ARG A 129 4.33 1.93 -12.77
CA ARG A 129 4.05 0.79 -13.65
C ARG A 129 5.27 0.54 -14.53
N THR A 130 5.85 -0.65 -14.41
CA THR A 130 6.92 -1.11 -15.28
C THR A 130 6.38 -2.17 -16.23
N THR A 131 6.74 -2.05 -17.51
CA THR A 131 6.39 -3.04 -18.53
C THR A 131 7.48 -4.11 -18.59
N SER A 132 7.12 -5.34 -18.25
CA SER A 132 7.93 -6.54 -18.52
C SER A 132 7.35 -7.28 -19.73
N PHE A 133 8.15 -8.12 -20.38
CA PHE A 133 7.76 -8.84 -21.61
C PHE A 133 6.52 -9.73 -21.44
N SER A 134 6.20 -10.17 -20.21
CA SER A 134 5.12 -11.11 -19.95
C SER A 134 3.88 -10.43 -19.36
N PHE A 135 4.06 -9.54 -18.37
CA PHE A 135 2.96 -8.89 -17.66
C PHE A 135 3.38 -7.53 -17.08
N PRO A 136 2.44 -6.59 -16.84
CA PRO A 136 2.78 -5.38 -16.12
C PRO A 136 3.21 -5.70 -14.67
N LYS A 137 4.11 -4.87 -14.15
CA LYS A 137 4.53 -4.90 -12.75
C LYS A 137 4.29 -3.52 -12.16
N TYR A 138 3.90 -3.46 -10.90
CA TYR A 138 3.73 -2.19 -10.19
C TYR A 138 4.71 -2.16 -9.03
N GLN A 139 5.53 -1.13 -8.97
CA GLN A 139 6.60 -1.00 -7.98
C GLN A 139 6.41 0.27 -7.16
N SER A 140 6.63 0.16 -5.86
CA SER A 140 6.58 1.27 -4.91
C SER A 140 7.50 0.98 -3.72
N ASP A 141 7.81 2.04 -2.96
CA ASP A 141 8.44 1.90 -1.66
C ASP A 141 7.36 1.90 -0.57
N ILE A 142 7.15 0.76 0.09
CA ILE A 142 6.15 0.59 1.15
C ILE A 142 6.84 0.59 2.51
N PRO A 143 6.40 1.40 3.50
CA PRO A 143 6.92 1.36 4.85
C PRO A 143 6.62 0.00 5.48
N VAL A 144 7.67 -0.69 5.95
CA VAL A 144 7.54 -1.97 6.65
C VAL A 144 8.32 -1.88 7.95
N ILE A 145 7.70 -2.35 9.04
CA ILE A 145 8.38 -2.59 10.30
C ILE A 145 8.89 -4.03 10.30
N SER A 146 10.18 -4.20 9.99
CA SER A 146 10.81 -5.51 9.87
C SER A 146 11.35 -6.06 11.19
N VAL A 147 11.51 -5.22 12.22
CA VAL A 147 12.08 -5.58 13.52
C VAL A 147 11.26 -4.95 14.64
N PRO A 148 10.85 -5.72 15.66
CA PRO A 148 10.10 -5.19 16.80
C PRO A 148 10.75 -3.99 17.49
N GLY A 149 9.95 -2.98 17.79
CA GLY A 149 10.37 -1.73 18.42
C GLY A 149 11.15 -0.78 17.51
N ARG A 150 11.26 -1.06 16.20
CA ARG A 150 11.87 -0.15 15.22
C ARG A 150 10.81 0.64 14.47
N THR A 151 11.22 1.79 13.94
CA THR A 151 10.40 2.60 13.03
C THR A 151 10.21 1.89 11.70
N ALA A 152 9.07 2.15 11.04
CA ALA A 152 8.84 1.67 9.69
C ALA A 152 9.90 2.24 8.74
N THR A 153 10.40 1.40 7.83
CA THR A 153 11.37 1.82 6.80
C THR A 153 10.76 1.56 5.43
N PRO A 154 10.84 2.49 4.47
CA PRO A 154 10.40 2.24 3.10
C PRO A 154 11.21 1.11 2.47
N ARG A 155 10.53 0.17 1.83
CA ARG A 155 11.13 -1.00 1.19
C ARG A 155 10.58 -1.13 -0.22
N PRO A 156 11.41 -1.48 -1.21
CA PRO A 156 10.91 -1.69 -2.55
C PRO A 156 10.13 -3.01 -2.58
N LEU A 157 8.85 -2.91 -2.92
CA LEU A 157 8.02 -4.05 -3.23
C LEU A 157 7.50 -3.95 -4.66
N THR A 158 7.27 -5.11 -5.27
CA THR A 158 6.70 -5.23 -6.60
C THR A 158 5.48 -6.11 -6.58
N TRP A 159 4.36 -5.56 -7.03
CA TRP A 159 3.22 -6.33 -7.48
C TRP A 159 3.51 -6.98 -8.82
N LYS A 160 3.43 -8.31 -8.84
CA LYS A 160 3.34 -9.10 -10.06
C LYS A 160 1.87 -9.28 -10.38
N THR A 161 1.49 -8.95 -11.61
CA THR A 161 0.17 -9.28 -12.14
C THR A 161 0.31 -10.46 -13.08
N GLY A 162 -0.47 -11.52 -12.91
CA GLY A 162 -0.57 -12.60 -13.90
C GLY A 162 -0.02 -13.94 -13.41
N GLY A 163 -0.57 -14.98 -14.03
CA GLY A 163 -0.38 -16.38 -13.72
C GLY A 163 -1.14 -17.25 -14.72
N THR A 164 -0.77 -18.52 -14.83
CA THR A 164 -1.35 -19.45 -15.82
C THR A 164 -2.71 -20.02 -15.42
N VAL A 165 -3.12 -19.90 -14.15
CA VAL A 165 -4.31 -20.62 -13.65
C VAL A 165 -5.42 -19.72 -13.13
N GLU A 166 -5.17 -18.47 -12.74
CA GLU A 166 -6.22 -17.48 -12.39
C GLU A 166 -5.54 -16.10 -12.17
N PRO A 167 -6.25 -14.96 -12.22
CA PRO A 167 -5.62 -13.66 -12.01
C PRO A 167 -5.26 -13.47 -10.53
N PHE A 168 -4.08 -13.95 -10.15
CA PHE A 168 -3.48 -13.61 -8.87
C PHE A 168 -2.64 -12.34 -9.01
N PHE A 169 -2.83 -11.41 -8.07
CA PHE A 169 -1.90 -10.32 -7.84
C PHE A 169 -1.08 -10.66 -6.61
N GLU A 170 0.24 -10.61 -6.72
CA GLU A 170 1.12 -10.91 -5.60
C GLU A 170 2.10 -9.78 -5.36
N LEU A 171 2.24 -9.40 -4.10
CA LEU A 171 3.19 -8.39 -3.66
C LEU A 171 4.47 -9.07 -3.14
N TRP A 172 5.59 -8.74 -3.77
CA TRP A 172 6.89 -9.36 -3.49
C TRP A 172 7.91 -8.33 -3.00
N TRP A 173 8.69 -8.71 -1.99
CA TRP A 173 9.83 -7.94 -1.49
C TRP A 173 11.04 -8.07 -2.40
N ASP A 174 11.58 -6.96 -2.90
CA ASP A 174 12.57 -6.95 -4.00
C ASP A 174 14.04 -6.90 -3.59
N ASN A 175 14.34 -6.80 -2.29
CA ASN A 175 15.70 -6.72 -1.74
C ASN A 175 16.05 -7.96 -0.93
N PRO A 176 17.30 -8.13 -0.45
CA PRO A 176 17.58 -9.12 0.60
C PRO A 176 16.68 -8.89 1.82
N LEU A 177 16.24 -9.98 2.46
CA LEU A 177 15.52 -9.87 3.73
C LEU A 177 16.47 -9.33 4.82
N PRO A 178 15.95 -8.63 5.85
CA PRO A 178 16.70 -8.31 7.06
C PRO A 178 17.56 -9.47 7.54
N LEU A 179 18.82 -9.17 7.85
CA LEU A 179 19.83 -10.14 8.31
C LEU A 179 20.30 -11.16 7.27
N MET A 180 19.82 -11.09 6.02
CA MET A 180 20.32 -11.89 4.91
C MET A 180 21.44 -11.13 4.16
N PRO A 181 22.61 -11.74 3.94
CA PRO A 181 23.68 -11.11 3.17
C PRO A 181 23.27 -10.96 1.71
N SER A 182 23.59 -9.81 1.11
CA SER A 182 23.24 -9.51 -0.28
C SER A 182 23.82 -10.52 -1.29
N SER A 183 24.95 -11.14 -0.96
CA SER A 183 25.59 -12.18 -1.79
C SER A 183 24.76 -13.46 -1.93
N GLY A 184 23.83 -13.72 -1.00
CA GLY A 184 22.91 -14.86 -1.07
C GLY A 184 21.58 -14.55 -1.74
N PHE A 185 21.34 -13.30 -2.16
CA PHE A 185 20.04 -12.87 -2.68
C PHE A 185 19.99 -12.95 -4.19
N VAL A 186 19.10 -13.79 -4.71
CA VAL A 186 18.77 -13.88 -6.14
C VAL A 186 17.28 -13.61 -6.31
N LYS A 187 16.92 -12.50 -6.97
CA LYS A 187 15.53 -12.03 -7.11
C LYS A 187 14.59 -13.07 -7.74
N ASP A 188 15.10 -13.93 -8.61
CA ASP A 188 14.30 -14.94 -9.32
C ASP A 188 14.20 -16.28 -8.57
N GLN A 189 14.93 -16.45 -7.46
CA GLN A 189 14.90 -17.67 -6.62
C GLN A 189 14.28 -17.42 -5.24
N ARG A 190 13.45 -16.38 -5.12
CA ARG A 190 12.78 -16.01 -3.87
C ARG A 190 11.71 -17.05 -3.49
N GLY A 191 11.72 -17.52 -2.24
CA GLY A 191 10.65 -18.35 -1.68
C GLY A 191 9.49 -17.53 -1.14
N LEU A 192 8.54 -18.21 -0.48
CA LEU A 192 7.32 -17.61 0.09
C LEU A 192 7.61 -16.55 1.16
N GLU A 193 8.80 -16.57 1.77
CA GLU A 193 9.25 -15.57 2.73
C GLU A 193 9.35 -14.15 2.15
N TYR A 194 9.41 -14.02 0.82
CA TYR A 194 9.40 -12.73 0.12
C TYR A 194 8.00 -12.28 -0.31
N LYS A 195 6.97 -13.10 -0.10
CA LYS A 195 5.58 -12.77 -0.43
C LYS A 195 4.92 -12.05 0.74
N PHE A 196 4.38 -10.87 0.48
CA PHE A 196 3.85 -9.95 1.49
C PHE A 196 2.35 -9.71 1.36
N ALA A 197 1.80 -9.89 0.17
CA ALA A 197 0.36 -9.92 -0.03
C ALA A 197 0.00 -10.79 -1.23
N THR A 198 -1.20 -11.34 -1.21
CA THR A 198 -1.80 -12.06 -2.33
C THR A 198 -3.26 -11.66 -2.44
N PHE A 199 -3.69 -11.30 -3.64
CA PHE A 199 -5.10 -11.10 -3.95
C PHE A 199 -5.58 -12.24 -4.85
N ALA A 200 -6.64 -12.89 -4.41
CA ALA A 200 -7.40 -13.87 -5.18
C ALA A 200 -8.78 -13.29 -5.47
N ARG A 201 -9.12 -13.20 -6.76
CA ARG A 201 -10.43 -12.75 -7.19
C ARG A 201 -11.43 -13.89 -7.04
N LYS A 202 -12.67 -13.57 -6.67
CA LYS A 202 -13.81 -14.46 -6.78
C LYS A 202 -13.95 -15.01 -8.20
N THR A 203 -14.00 -16.34 -8.38
CA THR A 203 -14.20 -16.96 -9.71
C THR A 203 -15.50 -17.76 -9.81
N GLY A 204 -16.14 -18.11 -8.70
CA GLY A 204 -17.44 -18.83 -8.67
C GLY A 204 -18.53 -18.22 -7.78
N GLU A 205 -19.73 -18.83 -7.82
CA GLU A 205 -20.79 -18.57 -6.86
C GLU A 205 -20.40 -19.12 -5.48
N GLY A 206 -20.50 -18.29 -4.43
CA GLY A 206 -20.17 -18.66 -3.05
C GLY A 206 -18.74 -18.35 -2.60
N GLU A 207 -17.89 -17.81 -3.47
CA GLU A 207 -16.54 -17.34 -3.10
C GLU A 207 -16.51 -15.83 -2.84
N ASP A 208 -15.51 -15.36 -2.10
CA ASP A 208 -15.26 -13.95 -1.81
C ASP A 208 -14.00 -13.46 -2.52
N ASN A 209 -13.90 -12.15 -2.79
CA ASN A 209 -12.63 -11.56 -3.17
C ASN A 209 -11.73 -11.51 -1.93
N LEU A 210 -10.62 -12.25 -1.96
CA LEU A 210 -9.75 -12.44 -0.80
C LEU A 210 -8.45 -11.68 -0.99
N LEU A 211 -8.09 -10.92 0.05
CA LEU A 211 -6.80 -10.25 0.17
C LEU A 211 -6.07 -10.81 1.39
N GLU A 212 -4.99 -11.54 1.12
CA GLU A 212 -4.03 -11.98 2.11
C GLU A 212 -2.99 -10.89 2.31
N ILE A 213 -2.83 -10.39 3.54
CA ILE A 213 -1.80 -9.42 3.89
C ILE A 213 -0.93 -9.99 4.99
N ARG A 214 0.39 -9.89 4.83
CA ARG A 214 1.31 -10.33 5.86
C ARG A 214 1.14 -9.54 7.15
N ARG A 215 0.99 -10.25 8.26
CA ARG A 215 0.71 -9.65 9.56
C ARG A 215 1.89 -8.79 10.03
N GLY A 216 1.56 -7.66 10.63
CA GLY A 216 2.47 -6.83 11.40
C GLY A 216 3.31 -5.84 10.58
N GLY A 217 3.01 -5.58 9.31
CA GLY A 217 3.68 -4.48 8.61
C GLY A 217 3.40 -3.09 9.18
N GLY A 218 2.39 -2.96 10.06
CA GLY A 218 1.90 -1.69 10.60
C GLY A 218 0.80 -1.10 9.72
N LEU A 219 0.13 -0.05 10.22
CA LEU A 219 -1.02 0.55 9.53
C LEU A 219 -0.64 1.14 8.16
N ASP A 220 0.51 1.80 8.04
CA ASP A 220 0.97 2.37 6.76
C ASP A 220 1.23 1.29 5.70
N PHE A 221 1.75 0.14 6.11
CA PHE A 221 1.90 -1.01 5.23
C PHE A 221 0.54 -1.50 4.75
N GLU A 222 -0.38 -1.78 5.69
CA GLU A 222 -1.72 -2.29 5.38
C GLU A 222 -2.46 -1.37 4.40
N LEU A 223 -2.48 -0.06 4.67
CA LEU A 223 -3.14 0.93 3.82
C LEU A 223 -2.45 1.06 2.46
N SER A 224 -1.12 0.95 2.39
CA SER A 224 -0.38 0.91 1.12
C SER A 224 -0.79 -0.28 0.27
N VAL A 225 -0.84 -1.48 0.85
CA VAL A 225 -1.24 -2.71 0.14
C VAL A 225 -2.65 -2.57 -0.43
N ILE A 226 -3.60 -2.07 0.37
CA ILE A 226 -4.99 -1.88 -0.05
C ILE A 226 -5.08 -0.85 -1.17
N LEU A 227 -4.47 0.33 -1.02
CA LEU A 227 -4.51 1.36 -2.07
C LEU A 227 -3.89 0.89 -3.38
N GLU A 228 -2.72 0.24 -3.31
CA GLU A 228 -2.04 -0.27 -4.50
C GLU A 228 -2.84 -1.36 -5.21
N LEU A 229 -3.49 -2.26 -4.47
CA LEU A 229 -4.40 -3.24 -5.06
C LEU A 229 -5.50 -2.55 -5.88
N PHE A 230 -6.19 -1.55 -5.32
CA PHE A 230 -7.26 -0.85 -6.04
C PHE A 230 -6.73 -0.06 -7.26
N ILE A 231 -5.53 0.50 -7.18
CA ILE A 231 -4.85 1.10 -8.35
C ILE A 231 -4.62 0.05 -9.45
N ILE A 232 -4.14 -1.14 -9.07
CA ILE A 232 -3.84 -2.23 -10.01
C ILE A 232 -5.13 -2.74 -10.65
N LEU A 233 -6.19 -2.95 -9.86
CA LEU A 233 -7.51 -3.35 -10.36
C LEU A 233 -8.03 -2.33 -11.39
N HIS A 234 -7.91 -1.04 -11.09
CA HIS A 234 -8.29 0.04 -12.01
C HIS A 234 -7.53 -0.03 -13.34
N PHE A 235 -6.19 -0.07 -13.33
CA PHE A 235 -5.40 -0.05 -14.56
C PHE A 235 -5.41 -1.35 -15.36
N ASN A 236 -5.84 -2.46 -14.76
CA ASN A 236 -6.03 -3.74 -15.44
C ASN A 236 -7.52 -3.98 -15.82
N ASN A 237 -8.42 -3.01 -15.58
CA ASN A 237 -9.85 -3.14 -15.83
C ASN A 237 -10.46 -4.40 -15.18
N VAL A 238 -10.03 -4.74 -13.97
CA VAL A 238 -10.54 -5.89 -13.21
C VAL A 238 -11.64 -5.41 -12.27
N GLU A 239 -12.86 -5.90 -12.51
CA GLU A 239 -14.01 -5.60 -11.67
C GLU A 239 -14.13 -6.59 -10.50
N LEU A 240 -14.32 -6.07 -9.29
CA LEU A 240 -14.69 -6.90 -8.15
C LEU A 240 -16.19 -7.22 -8.23
N ILE A 241 -16.52 -8.49 -7.98
CA ILE A 241 -17.89 -9.03 -7.99
C ILE A 241 -18.31 -9.26 -6.55
#